data_AF-A0A428E6A9-F1
#
_entry.id   AF-A0A428E6A9-F1
#
_cell.length_a   1.000
_cell.length_b   1.000
_cell.length_c   1.000
_cell.angle_alpha   90.00
_cell.angle_beta   90.00
_cell.angle_gamma   90.00
#
_symmetry.space_group_name_H-M   'P 1'
#
loop_
_entity.id
_entity.type
_entity.pdbx_description
1 polymer ?
#
loop_
_entity_poly.entity_id
_entity_poly.type
_entity_poly.pdbx_seq_one_letter_code
_entity_poly.pdbx_strand_id
1 'polypeptide(L)'
;MSSESIISIFVVVIVIFGIIIYLISNLGRKEYARSISLFLLSIFTIGVCLSDIPVKGNLYSGLKFILFYHDYFAPLMFVYSFYTLYKSVIHCRHFTSKFAIILLINATFIFLLSLVNIFVVWEIIKNYQRSNIISICYILIVLGICSTIQFIVGELEKKRIQVLQKQEEPDSYEK
;
A
#
# COMPACT_ATOMS: atom_id res chain seq x y z
N MET A 1 14.86 -19.95 -13.48
CA MET A 1 13.82 -19.20 -12.74
C MET A 1 13.02 -20.22 -11.95
N SER A 2 12.93 -20.09 -10.62
CA SER A 2 12.10 -20.99 -9.78
C SER A 2 10.63 -20.84 -10.15
N SER A 3 9.83 -21.91 -10.06
CA SER A 3 8.37 -21.87 -10.29
C SER A 3 7.68 -20.82 -9.42
N GLU A 4 8.15 -20.60 -8.18
CA GLU A 4 7.61 -19.59 -7.26
C GLU A 4 7.82 -18.15 -7.75
N SER A 5 8.97 -17.87 -8.38
CA SER A 5 9.29 -16.56 -8.95
C SER A 5 8.43 -16.25 -10.18
N ILE A 6 8.10 -17.26 -10.99
CA ILE A 6 7.18 -17.11 -12.14
C ILE A 6 5.77 -16.76 -11.65
N ILE A 7 5.29 -17.43 -10.60
CA ILE A 7 3.97 -17.17 -10.00
C ILE A 7 3.92 -15.75 -9.42
N SER A 8 4.97 -15.32 -8.70
CA SER A 8 5.08 -13.96 -8.17
C SER A 8 4.98 -12.90 -9.28
N ILE A 9 5.75 -13.04 -10.36
CA ILE A 9 5.70 -12.11 -11.49
C ILE A 9 4.28 -12.07 -12.08
N PHE A 10 3.65 -13.23 -12.25
CA PHE A 10 2.30 -13.32 -12.78
C PHE A 10 1.28 -12.60 -11.88
N VAL A 11 1.37 -12.77 -10.56
CA VAL A 11 0.51 -12.06 -9.58
C VAL A 11 0.72 -10.55 -9.66
N VAL A 12 1.98 -10.08 -9.65
CA VAL A 12 2.29 -8.64 -9.74
C VAL A 12 1.75 -8.05 -11.05
N VAL A 13 1.93 -8.75 -12.17
CA VAL A 13 1.43 -8.33 -13.49
C VAL A 13 -0.10 -8.26 -13.49
N ILE A 14 -0.81 -9.26 -12.95
CA ILE A 14 -2.28 -9.22 -12.81
C ILE A 14 -2.72 -8.02 -11.99
N VAL A 15 -2.04 -7.73 -10.88
CA VAL A 15 -2.37 -6.58 -10.02
C VAL A 15 -2.18 -5.27 -10.79
N ILE A 16 -1.10 -5.13 -11.56
CA ILE A 16 -0.86 -3.96 -12.41
C ILE A 16 -1.98 -3.81 -13.45
N PHE A 17 -2.31 -4.88 -14.18
CA PHE A 17 -3.41 -4.86 -15.15
C PHE A 17 -4.76 -4.53 -14.50
N GLY A 18 -5.05 -5.10 -13.33
CA GLY A 18 -6.27 -4.81 -12.58
C GLY A 18 -6.37 -3.34 -12.17
N ILE A 19 -5.25 -2.74 -11.74
CA ILE A 19 -5.17 -1.30 -11.43
C ILE A 19 -5.37 -0.46 -12.69
N ILE A 20 -4.73 -0.81 -13.81
CA ILE A 20 -4.87 -0.10 -15.09
C ILE A 20 -6.32 -0.14 -15.58
N ILE A 21 -6.93 -1.32 -15.61
CA ILE A 21 -8.33 -1.49 -16.02
C ILE A 21 -9.24 -0.66 -15.11
N TYR A 22 -9.06 -0.74 -13.79
CA TYR A 22 -9.83 0.04 -12.83
C TYR A 22 -9.69 1.55 -13.07
N LEU A 23 -8.47 2.03 -13.34
CA LEU A 23 -8.19 3.44 -13.64
C LEU A 23 -8.89 3.90 -14.91
N ILE A 24 -8.85 3.10 -15.98
CA ILE A 24 -9.53 3.39 -17.24
C ILE A 24 -11.06 3.40 -17.04
N SER A 25 -11.61 2.42 -16.33
CA SER A 25 -13.05 2.32 -16.08
C SER A 25 -13.62 3.42 -15.18
N ASN A 26 -12.81 3.98 -14.28
CA ASN A 26 -13.22 5.04 -13.36
C ASN A 26 -12.68 6.43 -13.72
N LEU A 27 -12.13 6.57 -14.93
CA LEU A 27 -11.60 7.84 -15.43
C LEU A 27 -12.73 8.89 -15.42
N GLY A 28 -12.58 9.92 -14.57
CA GLY A 28 -13.56 11.00 -14.42
C GLY A 28 -14.58 10.86 -13.28
N ARG A 29 -14.58 9.76 -12.51
CA ARG A 29 -15.37 9.68 -11.25
C ARG A 29 -14.60 10.29 -10.09
N LYS A 30 -15.32 10.87 -9.12
CA LYS A 30 -14.75 11.33 -7.84
C LYS A 30 -14.17 10.13 -7.09
N GLU A 31 -12.86 9.93 -7.18
CA GLU A 31 -12.15 8.88 -6.45
C GLU A 31 -11.77 9.36 -5.04
N TYR A 32 -12.01 8.50 -4.05
CA TYR A 32 -11.62 8.74 -2.68
C TYR A 32 -10.17 8.28 -2.46
N ALA A 33 -9.37 9.08 -1.74
CA ALA A 33 -7.96 8.80 -1.45
C ALA A 33 -7.71 7.62 -0.46
N ARG A 34 -8.73 6.83 -0.16
CA ARG A 34 -8.66 5.64 0.70
C ARG A 34 -7.81 4.55 0.03
N SER A 35 -6.86 3.99 0.78
CA SER A 35 -6.03 2.87 0.32
C SER A 35 -6.31 1.58 1.08
N ILE A 36 -7.35 0.85 0.62
CA ILE A 36 -7.68 -0.49 1.17
C ILE A 36 -6.56 -1.48 0.90
N SER A 37 -6.01 -1.45 -0.31
CA SER A 37 -5.02 -2.42 -0.78
C SER A 37 -3.74 -2.38 0.06
N LEU A 38 -3.24 -1.18 0.40
CA LEU A 38 -2.09 -1.02 1.29
C LEU A 38 -2.32 -1.57 2.69
N PHE A 39 -3.51 -1.31 3.24
CA PHE A 39 -3.90 -1.80 4.55
C PHE A 39 -4.01 -3.33 4.59
N LEU A 40 -4.67 -3.92 3.59
CA LEU A 40 -4.78 -5.38 3.45
C LEU A 40 -3.42 -6.04 3.25
N LEU A 41 -2.55 -5.46 2.41
CA LEU A 41 -1.19 -5.97 2.21
C LEU A 41 -0.41 -5.97 3.54
N SER A 42 -0.57 -4.93 4.35
CA SER A 42 0.07 -4.83 5.67
C SER A 42 -0.43 -5.92 6.62
N ILE A 43 -1.75 -6.14 6.72
CA ILE A 43 -2.34 -7.21 7.54
C ILE A 43 -1.87 -8.59 7.07
N PHE A 44 -1.91 -8.83 5.76
CA PHE A 44 -1.50 -10.11 5.19
C PHE A 44 -0.03 -10.40 5.49
N THR A 45 0.82 -9.39 5.39
CA THR A 45 2.25 -9.49 5.70
C THR A 45 2.48 -9.84 7.18
N ILE A 46 1.72 -9.25 8.10
CA ILE A 46 1.77 -9.63 9.53
C ILE A 46 1.38 -11.10 9.69
N GLY A 47 0.34 -11.58 9.01
CA GLY A 47 -0.07 -12.99 9.04
C GLY A 47 1.04 -13.93 8.55
N VAL A 48 1.75 -13.57 7.48
CA VAL A 48 2.91 -14.33 7.00
C VAL A 48 4.06 -14.31 8.01
N CYS A 49 4.36 -13.13 8.60
CA CYS A 49 5.35 -12.99 9.67
C CYS A 49 5.05 -13.92 10.84
N LEU A 50 3.82 -13.91 11.35
CA LEU A 50 3.40 -14.74 12.48
C LEU A 50 3.47 -16.24 12.17
N SER A 51 3.17 -16.62 10.92
CA SER A 51 3.24 -18.01 10.47
C SER A 51 4.67 -18.55 10.35
N ASP A 52 5.67 -17.67 10.26
CA ASP A 52 7.09 -18.01 10.14
C ASP A 52 7.86 -17.91 11.48
N ILE A 53 7.14 -17.61 12.59
CA ILE A 53 7.69 -17.66 13.95
C ILE A 53 7.92 -19.13 14.32
N PRO A 54 9.13 -19.52 14.73
CA PRO A 54 9.43 -20.91 15.03
C PRO A 54 8.73 -21.31 16.32
N VAL A 55 7.87 -22.32 16.23
CA VAL A 55 7.50 -23.11 17.40
C VAL A 55 8.78 -23.81 17.87
N LYS A 56 9.22 -23.51 19.11
CA LYS A 56 10.51 -23.90 19.73
C LYS A 56 11.25 -25.06 19.03
N GLY A 57 12.44 -24.78 18.49
CA GLY A 57 13.44 -25.80 18.13
C GLY A 57 13.92 -25.83 16.68
N ASN A 58 13.31 -25.10 15.75
CA ASN A 58 13.73 -25.09 14.34
C ASN A 58 14.57 -23.86 13.97
N LEU A 59 15.78 -24.10 13.45
CA LEU A 59 16.71 -23.07 12.94
C LEU A 59 16.26 -22.41 11.62
N TYR A 60 15.22 -22.95 10.98
CA TYR A 60 14.69 -22.53 9.67
C TYR A 60 13.64 -21.41 9.73
N SER A 61 13.76 -20.51 10.71
CA SER A 61 12.85 -19.38 10.91
C SER A 61 13.28 -18.18 10.08
N GLY A 62 12.39 -17.68 9.20
CA GLY A 62 12.57 -16.41 8.49
C GLY A 62 12.81 -16.53 6.99
N LEU A 63 13.10 -17.72 6.45
CA LEU A 63 13.32 -17.89 5.01
C LEU A 63 12.03 -17.68 4.21
N LYS A 64 10.89 -18.18 4.69
CA LYS A 64 9.59 -18.00 4.03
C LYS A 64 9.18 -16.54 4.04
N PHE A 65 9.42 -15.84 5.16
CA PHE A 65 9.19 -14.41 5.26
C PHE A 65 10.06 -13.63 4.28
N ILE A 66 11.36 -13.93 4.19
CA ILE A 66 12.28 -13.24 3.26
C ILE A 66 11.84 -13.46 1.80
N LEU A 67 11.50 -14.69 1.41
CA LEU A 67 11.00 -15.00 0.07
C LEU A 67 9.68 -14.27 -0.21
N PHE A 68 8.71 -14.35 0.70
CA PHE A 68 7.46 -13.60 0.57
C PHE A 68 7.70 -12.09 0.45
N TYR A 69 8.62 -11.55 1.27
CA TYR A 69 8.91 -10.14 1.31
C TYR A 69 9.49 -9.64 -0.01
N HIS A 70 10.46 -10.38 -0.55
CA HIS A 70 11.09 -10.09 -1.83
C HIS A 70 10.08 -10.27 -2.99
N ASP A 71 9.43 -11.42 -3.08
CA ASP A 71 8.69 -11.82 -4.27
C ASP A 71 7.31 -11.15 -4.35
N TYR A 72 6.69 -10.82 -3.22
CA TYR A 72 5.32 -10.28 -3.20
C TYR A 72 5.26 -8.92 -2.53
N PHE A 73 5.74 -8.80 -1.29
CA PHE A 73 5.53 -7.58 -0.50
C PHE A 73 6.16 -6.36 -1.16
N ALA A 74 7.47 -6.37 -1.44
CA ALA A 74 8.15 -5.20 -1.97
C ALA A 74 7.61 -4.73 -3.34
N PRO A 75 7.38 -5.62 -4.33
CA PRO A 75 6.75 -5.24 -5.60
C PRO A 75 5.32 -4.71 -5.44
N LEU A 76 4.46 -5.41 -4.67
CA LEU A 76 3.07 -4.99 -4.47
C LEU A 76 2.98 -3.68 -3.69
N MET A 77 3.85 -3.49 -2.70
CA MET A 77 3.95 -2.26 -1.92
C MET A 77 4.29 -1.07 -2.81
N PHE A 78 5.23 -1.24 -3.75
CA PHE A 78 5.55 -0.22 -4.74
C PHE A 78 4.35 0.11 -5.64
N VAL A 79 3.71 -0.90 -6.22
CA VAL A 79 2.55 -0.72 -7.11
C VAL A 79 1.39 -0.03 -6.39
N TYR A 80 1.03 -0.51 -5.19
CA TYR A 80 -0.08 0.07 -4.42
C TYR A 80 0.25 1.46 -3.85
N SER A 81 1.50 1.73 -3.48
CA SER A 81 1.90 3.07 -3.03
C SER A 81 1.86 4.09 -4.15
N PHE A 82 2.34 3.74 -5.35
CA PHE A 82 2.23 4.58 -6.54
C PHE A 82 0.77 4.91 -6.86
N TYR A 83 -0.08 3.87 -6.86
CA TYR A 83 -1.52 4.03 -7.09
C TYR A 83 -2.20 4.91 -6.02
N THR A 84 -1.83 4.74 -4.75
CA THR A 84 -2.34 5.55 -3.65
C THR A 84 -1.91 7.00 -3.75
N LEU A 85 -0.67 7.26 -4.16
CA LEU A 85 -0.15 8.60 -4.42
C LEU A 85 -0.93 9.27 -5.55
N TYR A 86 -1.11 8.57 -6.68
CA TYR A 86 -1.92 9.04 -7.81
C TYR A 86 -3.33 9.43 -7.36
N LYS A 87 -4.02 8.55 -6.63
CA LYS A 87 -5.35 8.83 -6.07
C LYS A 87 -5.36 10.05 -5.16
N SER A 88 -4.36 10.17 -4.28
CA SER A 88 -4.27 11.29 -3.33
C SER A 88 -4.03 12.62 -4.04
N VAL A 89 -3.22 12.64 -5.11
CA VAL A 89 -3.01 13.84 -5.95
C VAL A 89 -4.30 14.27 -6.63
N ILE A 90 -5.01 13.35 -7.27
CA ILE A 90 -6.29 13.66 -7.93
C ILE A 90 -7.33 14.13 -6.92
N HIS A 91 -7.42 13.46 -5.78
CA HIS A 91 -8.34 13.81 -4.72
C HIS A 91 -8.08 15.23 -4.19
N CYS A 92 -6.82 15.57 -3.92
CA CYS A 92 -6.43 16.89 -3.44
C CYS A 92 -6.68 18.00 -4.47
N ARG A 93 -6.66 17.69 -5.78
CA ARG A 93 -7.03 18.65 -6.85
C ARG A 93 -8.53 18.96 -6.86
N HIS A 94 -9.39 18.00 -6.50
CA HIS A 94 -10.85 18.19 -6.49
C HIS A 94 -11.36 18.70 -5.14
N PHE A 95 -10.73 18.30 -4.04
CA PHE A 95 -11.13 18.64 -2.68
C PHE A 95 -9.92 19.11 -1.89
N THR A 96 -9.75 20.42 -1.76
CA THR A 96 -8.67 21.02 -0.97
C THR A 96 -9.08 21.09 0.50
N SER A 97 -8.91 19.97 1.22
CA SER A 97 -9.19 19.90 2.66
C SER A 97 -7.91 19.61 3.45
N LYS A 98 -7.93 19.89 4.76
CA LYS A 98 -6.83 19.53 5.65
C LYS A 98 -6.56 18.01 5.61
N PHE A 99 -7.61 17.19 5.53
CA PHE A 99 -7.47 15.74 5.42
C PHE A 99 -6.87 15.31 4.07
N ALA A 100 -7.27 15.93 2.96
CA ALA A 100 -6.71 15.63 1.65
C ALA A 100 -5.21 15.94 1.58
N ILE A 101 -4.76 17.04 2.19
CA ILE A 101 -3.33 17.39 2.29
C ILE A 101 -2.57 16.36 3.14
N ILE A 102 -3.12 15.97 4.30
CA ILE A 102 -2.52 14.92 5.16
C ILE A 102 -2.40 13.60 4.39
N LEU A 103 -3.44 13.20 3.66
CA LEU A 103 -3.43 11.99 2.83
C LEU A 103 -2.41 12.05 1.71
N LEU A 104 -2.21 13.20 1.08
CA LEU A 104 -1.20 13.39 0.05
C LEU A 104 0.22 13.29 0.60
N ILE A 105 0.49 13.95 1.74
CA ILE A 105 1.80 13.89 2.40
C ILE A 105 2.12 12.46 2.83
N ASN A 106 1.17 11.78 3.49
CA ASN A 106 1.37 10.41 3.93
C ASN A 106 1.52 9.44 2.73
N ALA A 107 0.74 9.59 1.67
CA ALA A 107 0.90 8.79 0.45
C ALA A 107 2.27 9.01 -0.23
N THR A 108 2.77 10.25 -0.23
CA THR A 108 4.10 10.58 -0.75
C THR A 108 5.18 9.91 0.09
N PHE A 109 5.07 9.99 1.41
CA PHE A 109 5.99 9.32 2.34
C PHE A 109 6.00 7.80 2.14
N ILE A 110 4.82 7.18 2.02
CA ILE A 110 4.70 5.73 1.74
C ILE A 110 5.37 5.35 0.42
N PHE A 111 5.18 6.16 -0.63
CA PHE A 111 5.79 5.90 -1.94
C PHE A 111 7.32 6.05 -1.91
N LEU A 112 7.85 7.07 -1.23
CA LEU A 112 9.29 7.22 -1.05
C LEU A 112 9.87 6.06 -0.24
N LEU A 113 9.18 5.63 0.81
CA LEU A 113 9.61 4.50 1.63
C LEU A 113 9.52 3.16 0.88
N SER A 114 8.58 3.00 -0.07
CA SER A 114 8.52 1.81 -0.93
C SER A 114 9.66 1.75 -1.94
N LEU A 115 10.13 2.89 -2.45
CA LEU A 115 11.36 2.97 -3.26
C LEU A 115 12.59 2.56 -2.45
N VAL A 116 12.73 3.08 -1.24
CA VAL A 116 13.80 2.67 -0.31
C VAL A 116 13.72 1.17 -0.03
N ASN A 117 12.50 0.64 0.14
CA ASN A 117 12.29 -0.78 0.35
C ASN A 117 12.82 -1.64 -0.81
N ILE A 118 12.54 -1.25 -2.06
CA ILE A 118 13.09 -1.94 -3.24
C ILE A 118 14.62 -1.95 -3.20
N PHE A 119 15.24 -0.83 -2.82
CA PHE A 119 16.69 -0.74 -2.73
C PHE A 119 17.26 -1.66 -1.65
N VAL A 120 16.63 -1.74 -0.48
CA VAL A 120 17.03 -2.67 0.59
C VAL A 120 16.91 -4.12 0.15
N VAL A 121 15.83 -4.50 -0.54
CA VAL A 121 15.67 -5.84 -1.11
C VAL A 121 16.75 -6.13 -2.14
N TRP A 122 17.06 -5.19 -3.02
CA TRP A 122 18.14 -5.33 -4.00
C TRP A 122 19.51 -5.54 -3.33
N GLU A 123 19.81 -4.80 -2.26
CA GLU A 123 21.05 -4.94 -1.51
C GLU A 123 21.15 -6.32 -0.84
N ILE A 124 20.04 -6.86 -0.31
CA ILE A 124 19.99 -8.21 0.27
C ILE A 124 20.33 -9.27 -0.76
N ILE A 125 19.77 -9.17 -1.97
CA ILE A 125 20.03 -10.13 -3.05
C ILE A 125 21.52 -10.11 -3.44
N LYS A 126 22.15 -8.94 -3.47
CA LYS A 126 23.56 -8.82 -3.86
C LYS A 126 24.56 -9.22 -2.77
N ASN A 127 24.33 -8.77 -1.53
CA ASN A 127 25.35 -8.80 -0.48
C ASN A 127 25.01 -9.69 0.71
N TYR A 128 23.83 -10.33 0.75
CA TYR A 128 23.30 -11.19 1.81
C TYR A 128 23.85 -10.89 3.22
N GLN A 129 23.49 -9.72 3.78
CA GLN A 129 23.89 -9.32 5.13
C GLN A 129 22.74 -9.39 6.13
N ARG A 130 23.03 -9.94 7.32
CA ARG A 130 22.06 -10.09 8.43
C ARG A 130 21.50 -8.75 8.93
N SER A 131 22.26 -7.65 8.82
CA SER A 131 21.81 -6.28 9.13
C SER A 131 20.56 -5.88 8.34
N ASN A 132 20.44 -6.38 7.10
CA ASN A 132 19.38 -5.97 6.20
C ASN A 132 18.02 -6.56 6.58
N ILE A 133 17.99 -7.67 7.33
CA ILE A 133 16.76 -8.27 7.86
C ILE A 133 16.14 -7.36 8.92
N ILE A 134 16.95 -6.73 9.77
CA ILE A 134 16.47 -5.78 10.78
C ILE A 134 15.90 -4.54 10.09
N SER A 135 16.58 -4.05 9.05
CA SER A 135 16.10 -2.94 8.21
C SER A 135 14.74 -3.24 7.56
N ILE A 136 14.55 -4.45 7.02
CA ILE A 136 13.25 -4.91 6.49
C ILE A 136 12.16 -4.80 7.55
N CYS A 137 12.39 -5.32 8.75
CA CYS A 137 11.39 -5.31 9.82
C CYS A 137 11.00 -3.88 10.21
N TYR A 138 11.98 -2.98 10.30
CA TYR A 138 11.72 -1.57 10.60
C TYR A 138 10.89 -0.89 9.50
N ILE A 139 11.28 -1.08 8.24
CA ILE A 139 10.56 -0.55 7.07
C ILE A 139 9.12 -1.08 7.05
N LEU A 140 8.92 -2.37 7.29
CA LEU A 140 7.61 -3.01 7.34
C LEU A 140 6.72 -2.38 8.42
N ILE A 141 7.23 -2.18 9.64
CA ILE A 141 6.48 -1.55 10.73
C ILE A 141 6.05 -0.13 10.34
N VAL A 142 6.99 0.68 9.84
CA VAL A 142 6.70 2.07 9.44
C VAL A 142 5.67 2.11 8.31
N LEU A 143 5.84 1.27 7.27
CA LEU A 143 4.88 1.15 6.17
C LEU A 143 3.51 0.69 6.65
N GLY A 144 3.43 -0.23 7.60
CA GLY A 144 2.18 -0.71 8.19
C GLY A 144 1.44 0.40 8.95
N ILE A 145 2.15 1.19 9.75
CA ILE A 145 1.59 2.34 10.47
C ILE A 145 1.08 3.38 9.46
N CYS A 146 1.89 3.77 8.49
CA CYS A 146 1.49 4.75 7.48
C CYS A 146 0.30 4.28 6.64
N SER A 147 0.26 2.99 6.28
CA SER A 147 -0.87 2.39 5.54
C SER A 147 -2.16 2.42 6.36
N THR A 148 -2.06 2.20 7.67
CA THR A 148 -3.21 2.30 8.59
C THR A 148 -3.71 3.73 8.73
N ILE A 149 -2.80 4.71 8.86
CA ILE A 149 -3.15 6.14 8.88
C ILE A 149 -3.85 6.52 7.56
N GLN A 150 -3.31 6.10 6.41
CA GLN A 150 -3.91 6.37 5.10
C GLN A 150 -5.34 5.82 5.01
N PHE A 151 -5.57 4.64 5.56
CA PHE A 151 -6.89 4.02 5.59
C PHE A 151 -7.88 4.80 6.48
N ILE A 152 -7.50 5.08 7.73
CA ILE A 152 -8.37 5.75 8.71
C ILE A 152 -8.71 7.16 8.24
N VAL A 153 -7.71 7.97 7.87
CA VAL A 153 -7.92 9.35 7.41
C VAL A 153 -8.72 9.36 6.09
N GLY A 154 -8.49 8.37 5.22
CA GLY A 154 -9.25 8.23 3.97
C GLY A 154 -10.73 7.94 4.18
N GLU A 155 -11.06 7.11 5.18
CA GLU A 155 -12.46 6.86 5.56
C GLU A 155 -13.13 8.09 6.19
N LEU A 156 -12.41 8.85 7.02
CA LEU A 156 -12.92 10.11 7.59
C LEU A 156 -13.22 11.14 6.50
N GLU A 157 -12.31 11.31 5.54
CA GLU A 157 -12.50 12.26 4.43
C GLU A 157 -13.66 11.84 3.52
N LYS A 158 -13.82 10.53 3.26
CA LYS A 158 -14.98 10.01 2.54
C LYS A 158 -16.29 10.35 3.23
N LYS A 159 -16.38 10.14 4.55
CA LYS A 159 -17.57 10.49 5.34
C LYS A 159 -17.87 11.99 5.27
N ARG A 160 -16.86 12.85 5.36
CA ARG A 160 -17.01 14.30 5.22
C ARG A 160 -17.58 14.68 3.85
N ILE A 161 -17.04 14.13 2.76
CA ILE A 161 -17.51 14.43 1.40
C ILE A 161 -18.95 13.95 1.17
N GLN A 162 -19.32 12.79 1.74
CA GLN A 162 -20.70 12.30 1.67
C GLN A 162 -21.68 13.23 2.39
N VAL A 163 -21.29 13.81 3.53
CA VAL A 163 -22.12 14.80 4.24
C VAL A 163 -22.27 16.07 3.39
N LEU A 164 -21.17 16.57 2.80
CA LEU A 164 -21.21 17.75 1.94
C LEU A 164 -22.13 17.54 0.71
N GLN A 165 -22.02 16.40 0.03
CA GLN A 165 -22.88 16.07 -1.11
C GLN A 165 -24.36 15.99 -0.75
N LYS A 166 -24.69 15.42 0.43
CA LYS A 166 -26.07 15.37 0.93
C LYS A 166 -26.62 16.72 1.38
N GLN A 167 -25.77 17.69 1.68
CA GLN A 167 -26.19 19.06 2.01
C GLN A 167 -26.43 19.91 0.76
N GLU A 168 -25.73 19.62 -0.35
CA GLU A 168 -25.94 20.30 -1.63
C GLU A 168 -27.18 19.79 -2.41
N GLU A 169 -27.62 18.54 -2.21
CA GLU A 169 -28.84 17.99 -2.82
C GLU A 169 -30.16 18.68 -2.41
N PRO A 170 -30.46 18.97 -1.13
CA PRO A 170 -31.71 19.60 -0.72
C PRO A 170 -31.86 21.06 -1.18
N ASP A 171 -30.77 21.80 -1.37
CA ASP A 171 -30.82 23.20 -1.85
C ASP A 171 -31.14 23.33 -3.36
N SER A 172 -31.15 22.22 -4.12
CA SER A 172 -31.47 22.24 -5.55
C SER A 172 -32.98 22.10 -5.87
N TYR A 173 -33.80 21.72 -4.88
CA TYR A 173 -35.24 21.53 -5.05
C TYR A 173 -36.08 22.74 -4.58
N GLU A 174 -35.45 23.81 -4.10
CA GLU A 174 -36.11 25.01 -3.57
C GLU A 174 -35.93 26.27 -4.43
N LYS A 175 -35.62 26.12 -5.73
CA LYS A 175 -35.57 27.23 -6.70
C LYS A 175 -36.54 27.06 -7.86
#